data_AF-A0A661TZB2-F1
#
_entry.id   AF-A0A661TZB2-F1
#
_cell.length_a   1.000
_cell.length_b   1.000
_cell.length_c   1.000
_cell.angle_alpha   90.00
_cell.angle_beta   90.00
_cell.angle_gamma   90.00
#
_symmetry.space_group_name_H-M   'P 1'
#
loop_
_entity.id
_entity.type
_entity.pdbx_description
1 polymer ?
#
loop_
_entity_poly.entity_id
_entity_poly.type
_entity_poly.pdbx_seq_one_letter_code
_entity_poly.pdbx_strand_id
1 'polypeptide(L)'
;MEGDIMEKRTKLIIVVAVVIAVAIVVACFFLFYHQPEERKVVQMFKAFNEEFKRKSAEGYDVSEAEKYARMAKRAFKRGEYALAREYLEMAFEALRNAQKYEFPTFAVTRSNTWITDPITLYDFVPFGVVLEKLPDNRIVIDRKQGWTASNFVAFGMAYNENHTIIFHSSVNIGAGWLRLMFDDKRICMKLDGPSYYDSGGKYFPYPTVYTNPNNDYVIIIAYDEANRTWYHKIIYTKTEPPTEILYVKGAARLVPLWIGKAEGPFVVHGIAGVRGGQLCLDTWGGYLDFEELIECSYFDLDTGKKYEFDSGFTFMDREYHRNLPIGSWQGLSASSLVDGTIFNAMSFHNFEGEVIEFLFLTANNPLPEDIRAKYEFPDFEHIGRINFVSRNESYRFDDFTFWTDGKLQPEKYYISGNFTDEEGKVVGTVNLTAEAYAYWGRCGAENWLIHEGTFWDPAGQTAWGRSFVLWHGTITMGEETIYIENARGFGEFQRYKPAGHSAFP
;
A
#
# COMPACT_ATOMS: atom_id res chain seq x y z
N MET A 1 28.81 -86.43 -20.61
CA MET A 1 27.85 -85.78 -19.71
C MET A 1 28.25 -84.33 -19.38
N GLU A 2 29.53 -83.95 -19.42
CA GLU A 2 29.99 -82.56 -19.16
C GLU A 2 29.77 -81.56 -20.31
N GLY A 3 29.78 -82.00 -21.58
CA GLY A 3 29.61 -81.11 -22.74
C GLY A 3 28.21 -80.48 -22.87
N ASP A 4 27.15 -81.25 -22.61
CA ASP A 4 25.75 -80.79 -22.69
C ASP A 4 25.37 -79.83 -21.53
N ILE A 5 26.06 -79.95 -20.39
CA ILE A 5 25.90 -79.03 -19.24
C ILE A 5 26.59 -77.69 -19.52
N MET A 6 27.75 -77.70 -20.18
CA MET A 6 28.47 -76.47 -20.56
C MET A 6 27.71 -75.67 -21.62
N GLU A 7 27.11 -76.32 -22.61
CA GLU A 7 26.34 -75.65 -23.66
C GLU A 7 25.06 -75.01 -23.08
N LYS A 8 24.35 -75.71 -22.19
CA LYS A 8 23.17 -75.18 -21.49
C LYS A 8 23.51 -74.01 -20.57
N ARG A 9 24.64 -74.07 -19.86
CA ARG A 9 25.14 -72.95 -19.03
C ARG A 9 25.51 -71.74 -19.88
N THR A 10 26.16 -71.95 -21.01
CA THR A 10 26.54 -70.86 -21.93
C THR A 10 25.31 -70.19 -22.53
N LYS A 11 24.31 -70.97 -22.98
CA LYS A 11 23.03 -70.44 -23.46
C LYS A 11 22.27 -69.67 -22.37
N LEU A 12 22.27 -70.17 -21.13
CA LEU A 12 21.63 -69.48 -20.00
C LEU A 12 22.31 -68.14 -19.69
N ILE A 13 23.65 -68.09 -19.69
CA ILE A 13 24.42 -66.85 -19.47
C ILE A 13 24.11 -65.82 -20.57
N ILE A 14 24.03 -66.25 -21.83
CA ILE A 14 23.69 -65.35 -22.96
C ILE A 14 22.27 -64.80 -22.79
N VAL A 15 21.29 -65.64 -22.43
CA VAL A 15 19.91 -65.21 -22.21
C VAL A 15 19.84 -64.21 -21.05
N VAL A 16 20.51 -64.47 -19.94
CA VAL A 16 20.56 -63.54 -18.79
C VAL A 16 21.23 -62.22 -19.18
N ALA A 17 22.33 -62.25 -19.93
CA ALA A 17 23.00 -61.05 -20.40
C ALA A 17 22.12 -60.19 -21.33
N VAL A 18 21.36 -60.83 -22.24
CA VAL A 18 20.42 -60.13 -23.12
C VAL A 18 19.25 -59.53 -22.33
N VAL A 19 18.70 -60.24 -21.35
CA VAL A 19 17.62 -59.72 -20.49
C VAL A 19 18.10 -58.52 -19.67
N ILE A 20 19.32 -58.58 -19.13
CA ILE A 20 19.92 -57.44 -18.41
C ILE A 20 20.15 -56.27 -19.36
N ALA A 21 20.68 -56.50 -20.56
CA ALA A 21 20.89 -55.45 -21.55
C ALA A 21 19.57 -54.76 -21.95
N VAL A 22 18.51 -55.53 -22.18
CA VAL A 22 17.17 -54.99 -22.48
C VAL A 22 16.61 -54.22 -21.28
N ALA A 23 16.75 -54.74 -20.06
CA ALA A 23 16.31 -54.04 -18.85
C ALA A 23 17.05 -52.71 -18.64
N ILE A 24 18.35 -52.66 -18.91
CA ILE A 24 19.15 -51.43 -18.88
C ILE A 24 18.68 -50.45 -19.95
N VAL A 25 18.45 -50.91 -21.19
CA VAL A 25 17.95 -50.03 -22.27
C VAL A 25 16.57 -49.47 -21.94
N VAL A 26 15.65 -50.28 -21.39
CA VAL A 26 14.32 -49.83 -20.96
C VAL A 26 14.43 -48.86 -19.78
N ALA A 27 15.27 -49.15 -18.78
CA ALA A 27 15.51 -48.24 -17.65
C ALA A 27 16.12 -46.92 -18.13
N CYS A 28 17.09 -46.94 -19.05
CA CYS A 28 17.64 -45.75 -19.67
C CYS A 28 16.59 -44.99 -20.50
N PHE A 29 15.72 -45.68 -21.22
CA PHE A 29 14.61 -45.05 -21.97
C PHE A 29 13.63 -44.33 -21.03
N PHE A 30 13.26 -44.94 -19.89
CA PHE A 30 12.42 -44.29 -18.89
C PHE A 30 13.13 -43.13 -18.16
N LEU A 31 14.42 -43.25 -17.87
CA LEU A 31 15.19 -42.22 -17.16
C LEU A 31 15.57 -41.02 -18.05
N PHE A 32 15.84 -41.23 -19.34
CA PHE A 32 16.30 -40.18 -20.26
C PHE A 32 15.21 -39.64 -21.20
N TYR A 33 14.27 -40.47 -21.66
CA TYR A 33 13.24 -40.07 -22.65
C TYR A 33 11.90 -39.69 -22.01
N HIS A 34 11.59 -40.26 -20.84
CA HIS A 34 10.41 -39.91 -20.05
C HIS A 34 10.80 -39.00 -18.88
N GLN A 35 11.30 -37.80 -19.19
CA GLN A 35 11.37 -36.76 -18.16
C GLN A 35 9.95 -36.47 -17.67
N PRO A 36 9.68 -36.56 -16.35
CA PRO A 36 8.41 -36.18 -15.77
C PRO A 36 8.05 -34.78 -16.24
N GLU A 37 6.79 -34.57 -16.66
CA GLU A 37 6.32 -33.30 -17.19
C GLU A 37 6.63 -32.13 -16.24
N GLU A 38 6.58 -32.41 -14.94
CA GLU A 38 7.06 -31.54 -13.86
C GLU A 38 8.48 -30.98 -14.09
N ARG A 39 9.47 -31.83 -14.42
CA ARG A 39 10.87 -31.40 -14.65
C ARG A 39 10.99 -30.45 -15.83
N LYS A 40 10.23 -30.69 -16.91
CA LYS A 40 10.21 -29.82 -18.09
C LYS A 40 9.63 -28.45 -17.74
N VAL A 41 8.52 -28.42 -17.01
CA VAL A 41 7.89 -27.18 -16.54
C VAL A 41 8.82 -26.39 -15.61
N VAL A 42 9.55 -27.07 -14.71
CA VAL A 42 10.56 -26.43 -13.85
C VAL A 42 11.68 -25.77 -14.66
N GLN A 43 12.18 -26.42 -15.72
CA GLN A 43 13.18 -25.83 -16.60
C GLN A 43 12.63 -24.62 -17.37
N MET A 44 11.38 -24.70 -17.84
CA MET A 44 10.71 -23.59 -18.50
C MET A 44 10.54 -22.39 -17.56
N PHE A 45 10.19 -22.60 -16.29
CA PHE A 45 10.16 -21.51 -15.30
C PHE A 45 11.52 -20.83 -15.13
N LYS A 46 12.62 -21.61 -15.14
CA LYS A 46 13.97 -21.06 -15.03
C LYS A 46 14.31 -20.18 -16.25
N ALA A 47 14.12 -20.72 -17.45
CA ALA A 47 14.37 -19.98 -18.70
C ALA A 47 13.48 -18.74 -18.82
N PHE A 48 12.21 -18.87 -18.44
CA PHE A 48 11.27 -17.76 -18.41
C PHE A 48 11.75 -16.66 -17.47
N ASN A 49 12.16 -17.01 -16.25
CA ASN A 49 12.66 -16.04 -15.27
C ASN A 49 13.90 -15.28 -15.76
N GLU A 50 14.82 -15.95 -16.46
CA GLU A 50 16.01 -15.30 -17.04
C GLU A 50 15.60 -14.28 -18.12
N GLU A 51 14.77 -14.69 -19.09
CA GLU A 51 14.32 -13.81 -20.18
C GLU A 51 13.41 -12.68 -19.67
N PHE A 52 12.51 -12.98 -18.73
CA PHE A 52 11.64 -12.01 -18.07
C PHE A 52 12.46 -10.90 -17.40
N LYS A 53 13.50 -11.27 -16.63
CA LYS A 53 14.40 -10.31 -15.97
C LYS A 53 15.13 -9.45 -17.00
N ARG A 54 15.64 -10.05 -18.07
CA ARG A 54 16.35 -9.34 -19.14
C ARG A 54 15.44 -8.32 -19.84
N LYS A 55 14.28 -8.75 -20.34
CA LYS A 55 13.27 -7.89 -20.99
C LYS A 55 12.79 -6.77 -20.07
N SER A 56 12.51 -7.09 -18.80
CA SER A 56 12.11 -6.10 -17.80
C SER A 56 13.20 -5.02 -17.60
N ALA A 57 14.47 -5.42 -17.51
CA ALA A 57 15.61 -4.50 -17.39
C ALA A 57 15.82 -3.63 -18.64
N GLU A 58 15.55 -4.17 -19.83
CA GLU A 58 15.66 -3.47 -21.12
C GLU A 58 14.50 -2.50 -21.42
N GLY A 59 13.48 -2.50 -20.57
CA GLY A 59 12.36 -1.59 -20.66
C GLY A 59 11.11 -2.10 -21.33
N TYR A 60 10.97 -3.41 -21.49
CA TYR A 60 9.79 -4.02 -22.08
C TYR A 60 8.63 -4.16 -21.08
N ASP A 61 7.40 -3.96 -21.56
CA ASP A 61 6.17 -4.30 -20.84
C ASP A 61 6.05 -5.83 -20.71
N VAL A 62 6.36 -6.33 -19.53
CA VAL A 62 6.29 -7.76 -19.21
C VAL A 62 5.02 -8.14 -18.43
N SER A 63 4.04 -7.23 -18.30
CA SER A 63 2.85 -7.42 -17.46
C SER A 63 1.99 -8.61 -17.89
N GLU A 64 1.78 -8.77 -19.20
CA GLU A 64 1.02 -9.88 -19.77
C GLU A 64 1.76 -11.22 -19.57
N ALA A 65 3.07 -11.23 -19.78
CA ALA A 65 3.91 -12.39 -19.49
C ALA A 65 3.86 -12.78 -18.01
N GLU A 66 3.90 -11.81 -17.10
CA GLU A 66 3.81 -12.04 -15.66
C GLU A 66 2.44 -12.63 -15.27
N LYS A 67 1.35 -12.14 -15.86
CA LYS A 67 0.00 -12.68 -15.66
C LYS A 67 -0.06 -14.16 -16.01
N TYR A 68 0.43 -14.53 -17.20
CA TYR A 68 0.47 -15.93 -17.63
C TYR A 68 1.40 -16.78 -16.76
N ALA A 69 2.57 -16.26 -16.35
CA ALA A 69 3.45 -16.95 -15.43
C ALA A 69 2.81 -17.19 -14.05
N ARG A 70 2.00 -16.25 -13.53
CA ARG A 70 1.21 -16.43 -12.31
C ARG A 70 0.15 -17.53 -12.48
N MET A 71 -0.52 -17.58 -13.61
CA MET A 71 -1.47 -18.65 -13.95
C MET A 71 -0.77 -20.01 -14.02
N ALA A 72 0.40 -20.07 -14.69
CA ALA A 72 1.23 -21.27 -14.76
C ALA A 72 1.64 -21.75 -13.36
N LYS A 73 2.08 -20.84 -12.49
CA LYS A 73 2.48 -21.16 -11.11
C LYS A 73 1.32 -21.72 -10.29
N ARG A 74 0.09 -21.22 -10.50
CA ARG A 74 -1.12 -21.76 -9.85
C ARG A 74 -1.46 -23.16 -10.36
N ALA A 75 -1.43 -23.39 -11.66
CA ALA A 75 -1.65 -24.71 -12.26
C ALA A 75 -0.59 -25.72 -11.79
N PHE A 76 0.69 -25.33 -11.79
CA PHE A 76 1.79 -26.16 -11.29
C PHE A 76 1.58 -26.59 -9.84
N LYS A 77 1.18 -25.68 -8.95
CA LYS A 77 0.88 -25.98 -7.54
C LYS A 77 -0.29 -26.96 -7.36
N ARG A 78 -1.20 -27.07 -8.33
CA ARG A 78 -2.29 -28.05 -8.33
C ARG A 78 -1.91 -29.39 -8.98
N GLY A 79 -0.67 -29.55 -9.44
CA GLY A 79 -0.22 -30.74 -10.18
C GLY A 79 -0.69 -30.77 -11.65
N GLU A 80 -1.25 -29.68 -12.16
CA GLU A 80 -1.75 -29.57 -13.53
C GLU A 80 -0.60 -29.17 -14.48
N TYR A 81 0.38 -30.06 -14.67
CA TYR A 81 1.64 -29.73 -15.37
C TYR A 81 1.45 -29.38 -16.85
N ALA A 82 0.55 -30.05 -17.56
CA ALA A 82 0.25 -29.72 -18.96
C ALA A 82 -0.31 -28.30 -19.10
N LEU A 83 -1.24 -27.91 -18.23
CA LEU A 83 -1.81 -26.56 -18.20
C LEU A 83 -0.78 -25.52 -17.76
N ALA A 84 0.10 -25.86 -16.81
CA ALA A 84 1.21 -24.99 -16.41
C ALA A 84 2.17 -24.72 -17.58
N ARG A 85 2.44 -25.73 -18.41
CA ARG A 85 3.23 -25.58 -19.65
C ARG A 85 2.54 -24.66 -20.65
N GLU A 86 1.26 -24.86 -20.93
CA GLU A 86 0.49 -24.00 -21.84
C GLU A 86 0.56 -22.53 -21.42
N TYR A 87 0.32 -22.24 -20.14
CA TYR A 87 0.46 -20.88 -19.62
C TYR A 87 1.89 -20.34 -19.73
N LEU A 88 2.93 -21.16 -19.56
CA LEU A 88 4.31 -20.72 -19.77
C LEU A 88 4.63 -20.43 -21.24
N GLU A 89 4.10 -21.21 -22.18
CA GLU A 89 4.25 -20.94 -23.61
C GLU A 89 3.59 -19.61 -23.99
N MET A 90 2.39 -19.33 -23.47
CA MET A 90 1.73 -18.03 -23.58
C MET A 90 2.56 -16.91 -22.95
N ALA A 91 3.19 -17.17 -21.80
CA ALA A 91 4.05 -16.19 -21.14
C ALA A 91 5.30 -15.86 -21.99
N PHE A 92 5.93 -16.86 -22.61
CA PHE A 92 7.05 -16.65 -23.54
C PHE A 92 6.63 -15.90 -24.80
N GLU A 93 5.46 -16.20 -25.36
CA GLU A 93 4.92 -15.48 -26.52
C GLU A 93 4.66 -14.01 -26.16
N ALA A 94 4.08 -13.75 -25.00
CA ALA A 94 3.91 -12.39 -24.49
C ALA A 94 5.26 -11.66 -24.33
N LEU A 95 6.33 -12.33 -23.87
CA LEU A 95 7.68 -11.72 -23.81
C LEU A 95 8.26 -11.42 -25.20
N ARG A 96 8.01 -12.27 -26.19
CA ARG A 96 8.45 -12.04 -27.58
C ARG A 96 7.78 -10.82 -28.18
N ASN A 97 6.47 -10.69 -27.95
CA ASN A 97 5.65 -9.61 -28.48
C ASN A 97 5.66 -8.35 -27.61
N ALA A 98 6.29 -8.39 -26.45
CA ALA A 98 6.41 -7.27 -25.54
C ALA A 98 7.02 -6.06 -26.26
N GLN A 99 6.42 -4.90 -26.06
CA GLN A 99 6.91 -3.61 -26.55
C GLN A 99 7.58 -2.86 -25.40
N LYS A 100 8.43 -1.88 -25.74
CA LYS A 100 8.98 -1.01 -24.71
C LYS A 100 7.87 -0.17 -24.10
N TYR A 101 7.91 -0.05 -22.77
CA TYR A 101 6.94 0.72 -22.02
C TYR A 101 7.32 2.20 -22.11
N GLU A 102 6.41 3.04 -22.63
CA GLU A 102 6.55 4.49 -22.56
C GLU A 102 5.75 4.99 -21.35
N PHE A 103 6.47 5.30 -20.27
CA PHE A 103 5.81 5.89 -19.10
C PHE A 103 5.38 7.32 -19.42
N PRO A 104 4.13 7.69 -19.09
CA PRO A 104 3.70 9.07 -19.24
C PRO A 104 4.50 9.96 -18.30
N THR A 105 4.87 11.14 -18.81
CA THR A 105 5.38 12.24 -17.98
C THR A 105 4.26 13.22 -17.71
N PHE A 106 4.30 13.87 -16.55
CA PHE A 106 3.29 14.81 -16.11
C PHE A 106 3.91 15.77 -15.10
N ALA A 107 3.25 16.91 -14.89
CA ALA A 107 3.71 17.90 -13.92
C ALA A 107 3.51 17.41 -12.49
N VAL A 108 4.46 17.74 -11.62
CA VAL A 108 4.40 17.53 -10.18
C VAL A 108 4.60 18.87 -9.46
N THR A 109 4.15 18.92 -8.21
CA THR A 109 4.30 20.07 -7.33
C THR A 109 4.75 19.61 -5.94
N ARG A 110 5.41 20.49 -5.20
CA ARG A 110 5.74 20.25 -3.79
C ARG A 110 4.49 20.24 -2.91
N SER A 111 3.51 21.09 -3.25
CA SER A 111 2.29 21.26 -2.47
C SER A 111 1.05 21.58 -3.31
N ASN A 112 -0.09 21.04 -2.89
CA ASN A 112 -1.43 21.31 -3.41
C ASN A 112 -2.37 21.90 -2.34
N THR A 113 -1.84 22.37 -1.22
CA THR A 113 -2.66 22.92 -0.12
C THR A 113 -3.41 24.19 -0.49
N TRP A 114 -3.11 24.81 -1.64
CA TRP A 114 -3.90 25.91 -2.20
C TRP A 114 -5.30 25.49 -2.68
N ILE A 115 -5.53 24.19 -2.91
CA ILE A 115 -6.86 23.68 -3.26
C ILE A 115 -7.73 23.70 -2.01
N THR A 116 -8.90 24.32 -2.11
CA THR A 116 -9.88 24.43 -1.02
C THR A 116 -11.25 23.84 -1.37
N ASP A 117 -11.36 23.23 -2.55
CA ASP A 117 -12.61 22.66 -3.05
C ASP A 117 -13.20 21.64 -2.06
N PRO A 118 -14.53 21.61 -1.89
CA PRO A 118 -15.19 20.49 -1.24
C PRO A 118 -15.02 19.22 -2.09
N ILE A 119 -14.99 18.07 -1.42
CA ILE A 119 -14.84 16.77 -2.09
C ILE A 119 -16.13 16.41 -2.82
N THR A 120 -15.98 16.04 -4.08
CA THR A 120 -17.06 15.57 -4.94
C THR A 120 -17.07 14.05 -5.09
N LEU A 121 -18.15 13.49 -5.66
CA LEU A 121 -18.18 12.08 -6.06
C LEU A 121 -17.10 11.75 -7.11
N TYR A 122 -16.75 12.72 -7.94
CA TYR A 122 -15.68 12.56 -8.91
C TYR A 122 -14.32 12.42 -8.23
N ASP A 123 -14.06 13.19 -7.17
CA ASP A 123 -12.83 13.06 -6.38
C ASP A 123 -12.77 11.71 -5.64
N PHE A 124 -13.91 11.24 -5.13
CA PHE A 124 -14.03 9.93 -4.49
C PHE A 124 -13.74 8.79 -5.49
N VAL A 125 -14.45 8.75 -6.62
CA VAL A 125 -14.34 7.71 -7.66
C VAL A 125 -14.10 8.33 -9.05
N PRO A 126 -12.86 8.74 -9.38
CA PRO A 126 -12.54 9.43 -10.64
C PRO A 126 -12.53 8.47 -11.84
N PHE A 127 -13.73 8.09 -12.28
CA PHE A 127 -13.94 7.22 -13.44
C PHE A 127 -13.54 7.93 -14.73
N GLY A 128 -12.83 7.21 -15.60
CA GLY A 128 -12.32 7.72 -16.87
C GLY A 128 -10.96 8.42 -16.77
N VAL A 129 -10.42 8.58 -15.55
CA VAL A 129 -9.07 9.13 -15.32
C VAL A 129 -8.20 8.13 -14.57
N VAL A 130 -8.53 7.82 -13.32
CA VAL A 130 -7.79 6.84 -12.52
C VAL A 130 -8.43 5.46 -12.63
N LEU A 131 -9.76 5.43 -12.53
CA LEU A 131 -10.54 4.20 -12.40
C LEU A 131 -11.35 3.91 -13.67
N GLU A 132 -11.51 2.62 -13.95
CA GLU A 132 -12.49 2.12 -14.89
C GLU A 132 -13.48 1.21 -14.17
N LYS A 133 -14.77 1.34 -14.53
CA LYS A 133 -15.84 0.46 -14.05
C LYS A 133 -16.11 -0.61 -15.10
N LEU A 134 -15.98 -1.87 -14.71
CA LEU A 134 -16.34 -3.02 -15.54
C LEU A 134 -17.85 -3.31 -15.48
N PRO A 135 -18.42 -4.03 -16.48
CA PRO A 135 -19.86 -4.32 -16.53
C PRO A 135 -20.41 -5.07 -15.30
N ASP A 136 -19.57 -5.83 -14.59
CA ASP A 136 -19.93 -6.56 -13.38
C ASP A 136 -19.64 -5.77 -12.09
N ASN A 137 -19.57 -4.44 -12.20
CA ASN A 137 -19.30 -3.48 -11.13
C ASN A 137 -17.90 -3.56 -10.52
N ARG A 138 -17.00 -4.41 -11.01
CA ARG A 138 -15.60 -4.36 -10.58
C ARG A 138 -14.96 -3.05 -11.01
N ILE A 139 -14.06 -2.55 -10.18
CA ILE A 139 -13.24 -1.36 -10.48
C ILE A 139 -11.78 -1.75 -10.65
N VAL A 140 -11.15 -1.15 -11.66
CA VAL A 140 -9.75 -1.41 -12.03
C VAL A 140 -9.02 -0.09 -12.31
N ILE A 141 -7.68 -0.16 -12.37
CA ILE A 141 -6.82 0.96 -12.80
C ILE A 141 -6.05 0.56 -14.06
N ASP A 142 -5.79 1.53 -14.93
CA ASP A 142 -4.99 1.29 -16.12
C ASP A 142 -3.49 1.32 -15.80
N ARG A 143 -2.94 0.14 -15.57
CA ARG A 143 -1.50 -0.05 -15.32
C ARG A 143 -0.62 0.38 -16.50
N LYS A 144 -1.15 0.55 -17.72
CA LYS A 144 -0.40 1.04 -18.89
C LYS A 144 -0.23 2.56 -18.89
N GLN A 145 -1.05 3.28 -18.12
CA GLN A 145 -0.92 4.72 -17.92
C GLN A 145 -0.04 5.08 -16.71
N GLY A 146 0.71 4.12 -16.18
CA GLY A 146 1.59 4.31 -15.03
C GLY A 146 0.88 4.28 -13.67
N TRP A 147 -0.44 4.08 -13.60
CA TRP A 147 -1.15 3.95 -12.33
C TRP A 147 -0.68 2.72 -11.54
N THR A 148 -0.31 2.90 -10.27
CA THR A 148 0.26 1.86 -9.41
C THR A 148 -0.65 1.45 -8.26
N ALA A 149 -1.47 2.36 -7.77
CA ALA A 149 -2.46 2.07 -6.74
C ALA A 149 -3.60 3.07 -6.79
N SER A 150 -4.73 2.66 -6.25
CA SER A 150 -5.83 3.54 -5.90
C SER A 150 -6.44 2.98 -4.62
N ASN A 151 -6.29 3.69 -3.52
CA ASN A 151 -6.66 3.20 -2.20
C ASN A 151 -7.76 4.07 -1.59
N PHE A 152 -8.70 3.41 -0.94
CA PHE A 152 -9.77 4.02 -0.15
C PHE A 152 -9.55 3.57 1.28
N VAL A 153 -9.14 4.47 2.14
CA VAL A 153 -8.65 4.14 3.47
C VAL A 153 -9.47 4.89 4.50
N ALA A 154 -10.20 4.13 5.31
CA ALA A 154 -10.90 4.66 6.47
C ALA A 154 -9.96 4.58 7.67
N PHE A 155 -9.65 5.73 8.25
CA PHE A 155 -8.80 5.82 9.43
C PHE A 155 -9.52 6.52 10.57
N GLY A 156 -9.39 5.99 11.80
CA GLY A 156 -9.84 6.72 12.97
C GLY A 156 -9.59 6.00 14.27
N MET A 157 -9.85 6.74 15.35
CA MET A 157 -9.74 6.30 16.72
C MET A 157 -10.92 6.86 17.51
N ALA A 158 -11.70 5.97 18.12
CA ALA A 158 -12.90 6.30 18.86
C ALA A 158 -12.87 5.71 20.27
N TYR A 159 -13.54 6.37 21.20
CA TYR A 159 -13.48 6.13 22.62
C TYR A 159 -14.87 6.13 23.26
N ASN A 160 -15.01 5.38 24.34
CA ASN A 160 -16.01 5.60 25.38
C ASN A 160 -15.31 5.55 26.75
N GLU A 161 -16.07 5.56 27.84
CA GLU A 161 -15.54 5.57 29.20
C GLU A 161 -14.49 4.48 29.49
N ASN A 162 -14.61 3.30 28.85
CA ASN A 162 -13.80 2.12 29.20
C ASN A 162 -13.03 1.51 28.03
N HIS A 163 -13.36 1.86 26.80
CA HIS A 163 -12.90 1.15 25.61
C HIS A 163 -12.40 2.09 24.53
N THR A 164 -11.43 1.59 23.77
CA THR A 164 -10.88 2.26 22.59
C THR A 164 -11.02 1.35 21.38
N ILE A 165 -11.45 1.91 20.26
CA ILE A 165 -11.33 1.27 18.95
C ILE A 165 -10.49 2.11 18.01
N ILE A 166 -9.59 1.46 17.29
CA ILE A 166 -8.79 2.04 16.22
C ILE A 166 -9.07 1.24 14.96
N PHE A 167 -9.35 1.94 13.87
CA PHE A 167 -9.58 1.34 12.57
C PHE A 167 -8.70 2.00 11.52
N HIS A 168 -8.12 1.16 10.65
CA HIS A 168 -7.32 1.58 9.52
C HIS A 168 -7.57 0.65 8.34
N SER A 169 -8.84 0.44 8.01
CA SER A 169 -9.24 -0.55 7.00
C SER A 169 -9.30 0.07 5.62
N SER A 170 -8.92 -0.69 4.61
CA SER A 170 -8.81 -0.17 3.24
C SER A 170 -9.42 -1.07 2.18
N VAL A 171 -10.06 -0.44 1.20
CA VAL A 171 -10.35 -1.03 -0.11
C VAL A 171 -9.23 -0.60 -1.04
N ASN A 172 -8.44 -1.54 -1.56
CA ASN A 172 -7.35 -1.27 -2.49
C ASN A 172 -7.72 -1.86 -3.85
N ILE A 173 -7.38 -1.27 -4.99
CA ILE A 173 -7.73 -1.91 -6.27
C ILE A 173 -7.04 -3.27 -6.42
N GLY A 174 -7.83 -4.35 -6.31
CA GLY A 174 -7.37 -5.74 -6.39
C GLY A 174 -7.05 -6.41 -5.05
N ALA A 175 -7.34 -5.76 -3.91
CA ALA A 175 -7.26 -6.34 -2.57
C ALA A 175 -8.03 -5.49 -1.53
N GLY A 176 -7.88 -5.81 -0.25
CA GLY A 176 -8.19 -4.93 0.85
C GLY A 176 -7.39 -5.31 2.08
N TRP A 177 -7.35 -4.44 3.07
CA TRP A 177 -6.74 -4.72 4.36
C TRP A 177 -7.72 -4.39 5.46
N LEU A 178 -8.16 -5.42 6.18
CA LEU A 178 -8.92 -5.25 7.42
C LEU A 178 -7.91 -5.06 8.54
N ARG A 179 -7.97 -3.90 9.21
CA ARG A 179 -7.12 -3.54 10.34
C ARG A 179 -7.98 -2.88 11.40
N LEU A 180 -8.20 -3.59 12.50
CA LEU A 180 -8.92 -3.13 13.68
C LEU A 180 -8.12 -3.45 14.94
N MET A 181 -8.17 -2.54 15.91
CA MET A 181 -7.70 -2.76 17.27
C MET A 181 -8.82 -2.32 18.20
N PHE A 182 -9.34 -3.25 18.99
CA PHE A 182 -10.31 -2.97 20.04
C PHE A 182 -9.65 -3.31 21.37
N ASP A 183 -9.38 -2.28 22.18
CA ASP A 183 -8.46 -2.33 23.31
C ASP A 183 -7.12 -3.00 22.88
N ASP A 184 -6.77 -4.15 23.46
CA ASP A 184 -5.56 -4.88 23.09
C ASP A 184 -5.76 -5.92 21.96
N LYS A 185 -7.02 -6.19 21.58
CA LYS A 185 -7.36 -7.21 20.57
C LYS A 185 -7.18 -6.65 19.17
N ARG A 186 -6.35 -7.32 18.36
CA ARG A 186 -6.02 -6.90 16.99
C ARG A 186 -6.57 -7.86 15.96
N ILE A 187 -7.20 -7.30 14.93
CA ILE A 187 -7.59 -8.01 13.72
C ILE A 187 -6.77 -7.40 12.59
N CYS A 188 -5.92 -8.20 11.96
CA CYS A 188 -5.25 -7.81 10.73
C CYS A 188 -5.32 -8.93 9.70
N MET A 189 -5.99 -8.67 8.57
CA MET A 189 -6.06 -9.63 7.47
C MET A 189 -6.09 -8.94 6.12
N LYS A 190 -5.39 -9.55 5.17
CA LYS A 190 -5.52 -9.19 3.76
C LYS A 190 -6.78 -9.85 3.21
N LEU A 191 -7.60 -9.07 2.53
CA LEU A 191 -8.78 -9.50 1.80
C LEU A 191 -8.41 -9.61 0.32
N ASP A 192 -8.27 -10.82 -0.21
CA ASP A 192 -7.92 -11.02 -1.61
C ASP A 192 -9.14 -10.87 -2.53
N GLY A 193 -8.89 -10.46 -3.77
CA GLY A 193 -9.91 -10.38 -4.83
C GLY A 193 -10.16 -8.95 -5.31
N PRO A 194 -11.02 -8.81 -6.33
CA PRO A 194 -11.31 -7.51 -6.92
C PRO A 194 -12.10 -6.61 -5.95
N SER A 195 -12.07 -5.32 -6.26
CA SER A 195 -12.87 -4.30 -5.58
C SER A 195 -14.04 -3.91 -6.47
N TYR A 196 -15.12 -3.46 -5.87
CA TYR A 196 -16.38 -3.20 -6.55
C TYR A 196 -16.88 -1.80 -6.25
N TYR A 197 -17.68 -1.27 -7.16
CA TYR A 197 -18.40 -0.01 -7.01
C TYR A 197 -19.90 -0.22 -7.25
N ASP A 198 -20.71 0.28 -6.33
CA ASP A 198 -22.15 0.40 -6.46
C ASP A 198 -22.55 1.88 -6.40
N SER A 199 -23.46 2.31 -7.27
CA SER A 199 -23.95 3.70 -7.27
C SER A 199 -24.89 4.01 -6.10
N GLY A 200 -25.28 2.98 -5.36
CA GLY A 200 -26.20 3.03 -4.22
C GLY A 200 -27.20 1.89 -4.30
N GLY A 201 -27.47 1.26 -3.16
CA GLY A 201 -28.53 0.26 -3.00
C GLY A 201 -28.10 -1.01 -2.26
N LYS A 202 -26.86 -1.48 -2.41
CA LYS A 202 -26.45 -2.76 -1.78
C LYS A 202 -26.17 -2.66 -0.29
N TYR A 203 -25.35 -1.69 0.11
CA TYR A 203 -24.91 -1.51 1.49
C TYR A 203 -25.32 -0.16 2.08
N PHE A 204 -25.36 0.86 1.23
CA PHE A 204 -25.78 2.21 1.52
C PHE A 204 -26.59 2.77 0.34
N PRO A 205 -27.46 3.76 0.54
CA PRO A 205 -28.17 4.43 -0.55
C PRO A 205 -27.27 5.39 -1.36
N TYR A 206 -25.98 5.43 -1.06
CA TYR A 206 -24.99 6.34 -1.63
C TYR A 206 -23.95 5.59 -2.47
N PRO A 207 -23.20 6.29 -3.36
CA PRO A 207 -22.05 5.73 -4.04
C PRO A 207 -21.09 5.05 -3.06
N THR A 208 -20.78 3.78 -3.33
CA THR A 208 -20.13 2.86 -2.38
C THR A 208 -19.05 2.06 -3.09
N VAL A 209 -17.85 2.00 -2.50
CA VAL A 209 -16.79 1.05 -2.86
C VAL A 209 -16.68 -0.04 -1.81
N TYR A 210 -16.38 -1.27 -2.23
CA TYR A 210 -16.24 -2.38 -1.30
C TYR A 210 -15.30 -3.47 -1.81
N THR A 211 -14.72 -4.24 -0.87
CA THR A 211 -13.89 -5.41 -1.19
C THR A 211 -14.74 -6.58 -1.73
N ASN A 212 -14.09 -7.63 -2.22
CA ASN A 212 -14.76 -8.82 -2.73
C ASN A 212 -15.82 -9.38 -1.75
N PRO A 213 -17.11 -9.43 -2.15
CA PRO A 213 -18.20 -9.85 -1.27
C PRO A 213 -18.20 -11.35 -0.94
N ASN A 214 -17.38 -12.14 -1.61
CA ASN A 214 -17.20 -13.56 -1.32
C ASN A 214 -16.20 -13.83 -0.19
N ASN A 215 -15.55 -12.79 0.35
CA ASN A 215 -14.67 -12.92 1.50
C ASN A 215 -15.48 -13.03 2.80
N ASP A 216 -14.86 -13.64 3.82
CA ASP A 216 -15.43 -13.73 5.18
C ASP A 216 -15.74 -12.36 5.78
N TYR A 217 -14.95 -11.35 5.39
CA TYR A 217 -15.17 -9.96 5.76
C TYR A 217 -15.27 -9.09 4.52
N VAL A 218 -16.13 -8.09 4.57
CA VAL A 218 -16.28 -7.08 3.49
C VAL A 218 -16.11 -5.70 4.10
N ILE A 219 -15.12 -4.96 3.61
CA ILE A 219 -14.91 -3.54 3.92
C ILE A 219 -15.71 -2.73 2.90
N ILE A 220 -16.48 -1.76 3.39
CA ILE A 220 -17.44 -0.97 2.64
C ILE A 220 -17.22 0.50 3.01
N ILE A 221 -17.04 1.36 2.01
CA ILE A 221 -16.88 2.80 2.18
C ILE A 221 -17.86 3.49 1.25
N ALA A 222 -18.67 4.42 1.77
CA ALA A 222 -19.64 5.19 1.00
C ALA A 222 -19.52 6.68 1.30
N TYR A 223 -19.95 7.50 0.35
CA TYR A 223 -19.91 8.96 0.47
C TYR A 223 -21.24 9.59 0.05
N ASP A 224 -21.82 10.37 0.96
CA ASP A 224 -22.94 11.28 0.68
C ASP A 224 -22.39 12.67 0.41
N GLU A 225 -22.20 13.00 -0.87
CA GLU A 225 -21.67 14.29 -1.32
C GLU A 225 -22.55 15.48 -0.89
N ALA A 226 -23.87 15.30 -0.85
CA ALA A 226 -24.80 16.39 -0.52
C ALA A 226 -24.63 16.87 0.93
N ASN A 227 -24.32 15.94 1.83
CA ASN A 227 -24.10 16.22 3.25
C ASN A 227 -22.62 16.15 3.66
N ARG A 228 -21.71 15.95 2.69
CA ARG A 228 -20.28 15.63 2.90
C ARG A 228 -20.07 14.62 4.03
N THR A 229 -20.79 13.50 3.99
CA THR A 229 -20.77 12.49 5.05
C THR A 229 -20.15 11.19 4.53
N TRP A 230 -19.16 10.69 5.26
CA TRP A 230 -18.51 9.41 5.01
C TRP A 230 -19.14 8.32 5.87
N TYR A 231 -19.22 7.13 5.28
CA TYR A 231 -19.69 5.94 5.97
C TYR A 231 -18.68 4.83 5.77
N HIS A 232 -18.26 4.21 6.87
CA HIS A 232 -17.38 3.06 6.87
C HIS A 232 -18.08 1.90 7.55
N LYS A 233 -18.11 0.75 6.89
CA LYS A 233 -18.73 -0.45 7.42
C LYS A 233 -17.86 -1.66 7.16
N ILE A 234 -17.76 -2.53 8.15
CA ILE A 234 -17.15 -3.84 8.00
C ILE A 234 -18.19 -4.87 8.41
N ILE A 235 -18.48 -5.82 7.51
CA ILE A 235 -19.40 -6.91 7.79
C ILE A 235 -18.67 -8.25 7.80
N TYR A 236 -19.14 -9.17 8.63
CA TYR A 236 -18.75 -10.58 8.64
C TYR A 236 -19.84 -11.42 7.96
N THR A 237 -19.48 -12.12 6.90
CA THR A 237 -20.43 -12.75 5.96
C THR A 237 -20.77 -14.20 6.31
N LYS A 238 -20.12 -14.79 7.31
CA LYS A 238 -20.38 -16.18 7.75
C LYS A 238 -21.58 -16.33 8.70
N THR A 239 -22.30 -15.25 8.97
CA THR A 239 -23.57 -15.28 9.71
C THR A 239 -24.73 -15.01 8.75
N GLU A 240 -25.92 -15.48 9.12
CA GLU A 240 -27.16 -15.22 8.37
C GLU A 240 -28.19 -14.56 9.31
N PRO A 241 -28.48 -13.26 9.13
CA PRO A 241 -27.87 -12.32 8.17
C PRO A 241 -26.39 -11.99 8.50
N PRO A 242 -25.62 -11.40 7.56
CA PRO A 242 -24.27 -10.91 7.84
C PRO A 242 -24.22 -9.94 9.03
N THR A 243 -23.22 -10.09 9.88
CA THR A 243 -23.06 -9.30 11.11
C THR A 243 -22.25 -8.05 10.83
N GLU A 244 -22.72 -6.89 11.27
CA GLU A 244 -21.94 -5.65 11.24
C GLU A 244 -20.91 -5.65 12.37
N ILE A 245 -19.63 -5.61 12.00
CA ILE A 245 -18.48 -5.63 12.92
C ILE A 245 -18.05 -4.22 13.30
N LEU A 246 -18.01 -3.32 12.33
CA LEU A 246 -17.72 -1.92 12.54
C LEU A 246 -18.71 -1.11 11.73
N TYR A 247 -19.23 -0.05 12.34
CA TYR A 247 -19.90 1.04 11.65
C TYR A 247 -19.32 2.36 12.13
N VAL A 248 -19.01 3.24 11.19
CA VAL A 248 -18.56 4.60 11.44
C VAL A 248 -19.30 5.51 10.47
N LYS A 249 -19.81 6.62 10.99
CA LYS A 249 -20.37 7.72 10.23
C LYS A 249 -19.65 8.98 10.68
N GLY A 250 -19.01 9.66 9.74
CA GLY A 250 -18.32 10.91 9.99
C GLY A 250 -18.76 12.01 9.03
N ALA A 251 -18.90 13.22 9.54
CA ALA A 251 -19.26 14.39 8.75
C ALA A 251 -18.00 15.23 8.48
N ALA A 252 -17.71 15.51 7.21
CA ALA A 252 -16.56 16.31 6.86
C ALA A 252 -16.68 17.73 7.45
N ARG A 253 -15.62 18.20 8.10
CA ARG A 253 -15.66 19.46 8.86
C ARG A 253 -15.38 20.67 7.99
N LEU A 254 -14.11 20.87 7.66
CA LEU A 254 -13.61 22.04 6.96
C LEU A 254 -12.94 21.65 5.65
N VAL A 255 -11.87 22.35 5.29
CA VAL A 255 -11.09 22.08 4.08
C VAL A 255 -10.24 20.82 4.30
N PRO A 256 -10.30 19.82 3.41
CA PRO A 256 -9.44 18.65 3.49
C PRO A 256 -7.97 19.02 3.20
N LEU A 257 -7.04 18.15 3.61
CA LEU A 257 -5.67 18.23 3.09
C LEU A 257 -5.67 17.66 1.67
N TRP A 258 -5.76 18.53 0.67
CA TRP A 258 -5.60 18.13 -0.73
C TRP A 258 -4.13 17.78 -1.03
N ILE A 259 -3.94 16.56 -1.51
CA ILE A 259 -2.66 16.04 -1.99
C ILE A 259 -2.53 16.29 -3.50
N GLY A 260 -3.65 16.24 -4.22
CA GLY A 260 -3.75 16.60 -5.64
C GLY A 260 -5.12 16.18 -6.18
N LYS A 261 -5.52 16.68 -7.36
CA LYS A 261 -6.70 16.18 -8.10
C LYS A 261 -6.33 14.97 -8.96
N ALA A 262 -7.33 14.25 -9.47
CA ALA A 262 -7.13 13.04 -10.28
C ALA A 262 -6.32 13.32 -11.55
N GLU A 263 -6.42 14.54 -12.10
CA GLU A 263 -5.69 15.04 -13.26
C GLU A 263 -4.30 15.58 -12.92
N GLY A 264 -4.00 15.78 -11.64
CA GLY A 264 -2.79 16.43 -11.14
C GLY A 264 -2.92 17.95 -10.93
N PRO A 265 -1.81 18.65 -10.65
CA PRO A 265 -0.46 18.09 -10.49
C PRO A 265 -0.38 17.19 -9.26
N PHE A 266 0.47 16.16 -9.31
CA PHE A 266 0.70 15.23 -8.20
C PHE A 266 1.85 15.70 -7.32
N VAL A 267 1.91 15.25 -6.07
CA VAL A 267 3.12 15.40 -5.24
C VAL A 267 4.02 14.18 -5.40
N VAL A 268 5.31 14.35 -5.10
CA VAL A 268 6.29 13.26 -5.14
C VAL A 268 6.39 12.65 -3.75
N HIS A 269 5.84 11.46 -3.60
CA HIS A 269 5.75 10.75 -2.32
C HIS A 269 7.00 9.92 -2.03
N GLY A 270 7.70 9.42 -3.06
CA GLY A 270 8.87 8.56 -2.82
C GLY A 270 9.56 8.05 -4.09
N ILE A 271 10.46 7.08 -3.92
CA ILE A 271 11.09 6.37 -5.03
C ILE A 271 10.32 5.07 -5.29
N ALA A 272 9.69 4.95 -6.46
CA ALA A 272 9.00 3.72 -6.90
C ALA A 272 9.95 2.62 -7.38
N GLY A 273 11.25 2.92 -7.43
CA GLY A 273 12.30 2.04 -7.92
C GLY A 273 12.46 2.09 -9.44
N VAL A 274 13.03 1.04 -10.02
CA VAL A 274 13.25 0.97 -11.47
C VAL A 274 12.11 0.21 -12.13
N ARG A 275 11.49 0.81 -13.14
CA ARG A 275 10.42 0.22 -13.93
C ARG A 275 10.74 0.45 -15.39
N GLY A 276 10.68 -0.60 -16.19
CA GLY A 276 11.02 -0.51 -17.60
C GLY A 276 12.42 0.08 -17.87
N GLY A 277 13.41 -0.24 -17.03
CA GLY A 277 14.76 0.31 -17.16
C GLY A 277 14.89 1.81 -16.86
N GLN A 278 13.82 2.46 -16.38
CA GLN A 278 13.81 3.86 -15.94
C GLN A 278 13.71 3.93 -14.42
N LEU A 279 14.41 4.87 -13.80
CA LEU A 279 14.16 5.24 -12.41
C LEU A 279 12.82 5.99 -12.37
N CYS A 280 11.91 5.51 -11.54
CA CYS A 280 10.59 6.08 -11.36
C CYS A 280 10.41 6.59 -9.92
N LEU A 281 9.74 7.73 -9.82
CA LEU A 281 9.23 8.27 -8.57
C LEU A 281 7.81 7.77 -8.36
N ASP A 282 7.46 7.51 -7.10
CA ASP A 282 6.07 7.31 -6.69
C ASP A 282 5.45 8.69 -6.47
N THR A 283 4.40 8.99 -7.22
CA THR A 283 3.65 10.25 -7.09
C THR A 283 2.27 9.96 -6.55
N TRP A 284 1.77 10.87 -5.71
CA TRP A 284 0.51 10.73 -4.99
C TRP A 284 -0.40 11.92 -5.30
N GLY A 285 -1.67 11.64 -5.53
CA GLY A 285 -2.74 12.63 -5.42
C GLY A 285 -3.91 12.07 -4.62
N GLY A 286 -4.89 12.93 -4.35
CA GLY A 286 -6.03 12.61 -3.51
C GLY A 286 -6.17 13.60 -2.38
N TYR A 287 -6.70 13.13 -1.26
CA TYR A 287 -6.99 14.00 -0.12
C TYR A 287 -7.08 13.20 1.18
N LEU A 288 -6.87 13.92 2.29
CA LEU A 288 -7.29 13.49 3.62
C LEU A 288 -8.41 14.42 4.10
N ASP A 289 -9.62 13.88 4.29
CA ASP A 289 -10.79 14.65 4.73
C ASP A 289 -11.05 14.45 6.21
N PHE A 290 -10.96 15.53 7.00
CA PHE A 290 -11.20 15.50 8.44
C PHE A 290 -12.68 15.33 8.73
N GLU A 291 -13.02 14.42 9.64
CA GLU A 291 -14.40 14.11 9.97
C GLU A 291 -14.70 14.33 11.45
N GLU A 292 -15.86 14.93 11.71
CA GLU A 292 -16.54 14.81 12.99
C GLU A 292 -17.09 13.39 13.14
N LEU A 293 -16.72 12.69 14.21
CA LEU A 293 -17.32 11.39 14.52
C LEU A 293 -18.77 11.57 14.97
N ILE A 294 -19.73 11.10 14.17
CA ILE A 294 -21.17 11.20 14.47
C ILE A 294 -21.68 9.93 15.13
N GLU A 295 -21.35 8.77 14.58
CA GLU A 295 -21.73 7.46 15.11
C GLU A 295 -20.55 6.50 14.92
N CYS A 296 -20.23 5.74 15.97
CA CYS A 296 -19.26 4.65 15.87
C CYS A 296 -19.68 3.48 16.75
N SER A 297 -19.71 2.29 16.16
CA SER A 297 -20.05 1.07 16.89
C SER A 297 -19.18 -0.11 16.45
N TYR A 298 -18.88 -0.99 17.41
CA TYR A 298 -18.11 -2.21 17.22
C TYR A 298 -18.86 -3.42 17.78
N PHE A 299 -18.88 -4.51 17.02
CA PHE A 299 -19.40 -5.80 17.49
C PHE A 299 -18.27 -6.80 17.65
N ASP A 300 -18.03 -7.25 18.88
CA ASP A 300 -17.05 -8.27 19.17
C ASP A 300 -17.66 -9.67 18.98
N LEU A 301 -17.22 -10.36 17.92
CA LEU A 301 -17.68 -11.72 17.60
C LEU A 301 -17.39 -12.75 18.71
N ASP A 302 -16.33 -12.55 19.51
CA ASP A 302 -15.94 -13.54 20.53
C ASP A 302 -16.86 -13.47 21.76
N THR A 303 -17.25 -12.25 22.15
CA THR A 303 -18.10 -12.02 23.33
C THR A 303 -19.58 -11.84 22.99
N GLY A 304 -19.91 -11.60 21.72
CA GLY A 304 -21.27 -11.32 21.24
C GLY A 304 -21.80 -9.96 21.72
N LYS A 305 -20.92 -9.03 22.11
CA LYS A 305 -21.29 -7.71 22.64
C LYS A 305 -21.10 -6.62 21.60
N LYS A 306 -21.99 -5.62 21.65
CA LYS A 306 -21.89 -4.38 20.89
C LYS A 306 -21.38 -3.25 21.81
N TYR A 307 -20.48 -2.44 21.29
CA TYR A 307 -19.92 -1.26 21.93
C TYR A 307 -20.23 -0.04 21.08
N GLU A 308 -20.60 1.05 21.72
CA GLU A 308 -20.81 2.36 21.11
C GLU A 308 -19.73 3.30 21.61
N PHE A 309 -19.29 4.22 20.76
CA PHE A 309 -18.25 5.21 21.06
C PHE A 309 -18.80 6.61 20.83
N ASP A 310 -18.51 7.53 21.75
CA ASP A 310 -19.12 8.86 21.83
C ASP A 310 -18.14 10.01 21.53
N SER A 311 -16.86 9.69 21.36
CA SER A 311 -15.80 10.65 21.10
C SER A 311 -14.71 10.03 20.25
N GLY A 312 -13.94 10.86 19.54
CA GLY A 312 -12.87 10.39 18.68
C GLY A 312 -12.60 11.30 17.50
N PHE A 313 -11.73 10.81 16.62
CA PHE A 313 -11.51 11.38 15.29
C PHE A 313 -11.55 10.29 14.23
N THR A 314 -11.91 10.72 13.03
CA THR A 314 -11.80 9.90 11.82
C THR A 314 -11.43 10.81 10.66
N PHE A 315 -10.81 10.23 9.65
CA PHE A 315 -10.61 10.89 8.37
C PHE A 315 -10.59 9.86 7.24
N MET A 316 -11.05 10.33 6.08
CA MET A 316 -11.01 9.56 4.84
C MET A 316 -9.71 9.89 4.12
N ASP A 317 -8.87 8.88 3.96
CA ASP A 317 -7.66 8.95 3.14
C ASP A 317 -7.93 8.31 1.77
N ARG A 318 -7.95 9.16 0.75
CA ARG A 318 -8.16 8.77 -0.65
C ARG A 318 -6.86 8.94 -1.40
N GLU A 319 -6.32 7.84 -1.94
CA GLU A 319 -5.00 7.83 -2.56
C GLU A 319 -5.04 7.36 -4.01
N TYR A 320 -4.34 8.05 -4.91
CA TYR A 320 -4.03 7.53 -6.23
C TYR A 320 -2.55 7.73 -6.55
N HIS A 321 -1.90 6.60 -6.85
CA HIS A 321 -0.46 6.55 -7.08
C HIS A 321 -0.16 6.34 -8.55
N ARG A 322 0.81 7.10 -9.07
CA ARG A 322 1.26 7.04 -10.45
C ARG A 322 2.78 7.12 -10.53
N ASN A 323 3.39 6.29 -11.35
CA ASN A 323 4.83 6.35 -11.56
C ASN A 323 5.20 7.52 -12.47
N LEU A 324 6.14 8.36 -12.02
CA LEU A 324 6.78 9.38 -12.84
C LEU A 324 8.21 8.93 -13.21
N PRO A 325 8.51 8.66 -14.49
CA PRO A 325 9.87 8.35 -14.92
C PRO A 325 10.75 9.61 -14.89
N ILE A 326 11.98 9.51 -14.37
CA ILE A 326 12.94 10.63 -14.33
C ILE A 326 14.23 10.38 -15.12
N GLY A 327 14.37 9.20 -15.73
CA GLY A 327 15.48 8.88 -16.63
C GLY A 327 15.86 7.41 -16.63
N SER A 328 16.70 7.00 -17.59
CA SER A 328 17.23 5.64 -17.65
C SER A 328 18.04 5.30 -16.41
N TRP A 329 17.87 4.09 -15.89
CA TRP A 329 18.63 3.60 -14.74
C TRP A 329 20.12 3.44 -15.10
N GLN A 330 20.99 4.10 -14.33
CA GLN A 330 22.45 4.09 -14.50
C GLN A 330 23.17 3.48 -13.28
N GLY A 331 22.45 2.71 -12.45
CA GLY A 331 23.00 2.01 -11.29
C GLY A 331 23.22 0.52 -11.53
N LEU A 332 23.46 -0.24 -10.46
CA LEU A 332 23.76 -1.67 -10.53
C LEU A 332 22.61 -2.49 -11.13
N SER A 333 22.92 -3.65 -11.72
CA SER A 333 21.94 -4.54 -12.37
C SER A 333 20.90 -5.01 -11.34
N ALA A 334 19.70 -4.46 -11.39
CA ALA A 334 18.74 -4.63 -10.32
C ALA A 334 17.91 -5.92 -10.51
N SER A 335 18.08 -6.90 -9.62
CA SER A 335 17.39 -8.20 -9.72
C SER A 335 16.09 -8.33 -8.92
N SER A 336 15.65 -7.29 -8.21
CA SER A 336 14.31 -7.15 -7.62
C SER A 336 14.22 -5.80 -6.91
N LEU A 337 13.49 -4.83 -7.47
CA LEU A 337 13.45 -3.47 -6.97
C LEU A 337 12.23 -3.29 -6.06
N VAL A 338 12.49 -3.03 -4.77
CA VAL A 338 11.49 -2.71 -3.76
C VAL A 338 11.35 -1.19 -3.66
N ASP A 339 10.15 -0.71 -3.38
CA ASP A 339 9.87 0.73 -3.22
C ASP A 339 10.69 1.30 -2.06
N GLY A 340 11.14 2.55 -2.25
CA GLY A 340 12.07 3.22 -1.37
C GLY A 340 11.57 4.59 -0.97
N THR A 341 10.92 4.69 0.17
CA THR A 341 10.37 5.95 0.65
C THR A 341 10.91 6.28 2.03
N ILE A 342 11.19 7.55 2.31
CA ILE A 342 11.18 8.05 3.68
C ILE A 342 10.01 9.01 3.71
N PHE A 343 8.92 8.65 4.38
CA PHE A 343 7.79 9.55 4.52
C PHE A 343 7.28 9.62 5.96
N ASN A 344 6.56 10.70 6.22
CA ASN A 344 5.81 10.95 7.44
C ASN A 344 4.41 11.39 7.04
N ALA A 345 3.40 10.71 7.54
CA ALA A 345 2.02 11.17 7.54
C ALA A 345 1.58 11.27 8.99
N MET A 346 1.22 12.45 9.48
CA MET A 346 0.93 12.67 10.89
C MET A 346 -0.31 13.51 11.07
N SER A 347 -1.14 13.09 12.02
CA SER A 347 -2.35 13.78 12.46
C SER A 347 -2.23 14.30 13.88
N PHE A 348 -3.01 15.34 14.14
CA PHE A 348 -3.17 16.01 15.41
C PHE A 348 -4.65 16.34 15.59
N HIS A 349 -5.18 16.04 16.77
CA HIS A 349 -6.56 16.33 17.16
C HIS A 349 -6.61 16.81 18.60
N ASN A 350 -6.90 18.10 18.79
CA ASN A 350 -7.23 18.68 20.09
C ASN A 350 -8.74 18.83 20.20
N PHE A 351 -9.34 18.21 21.21
CA PHE A 351 -10.79 18.26 21.46
C PHE A 351 -11.14 19.10 22.69
N GLU A 352 -10.16 19.40 23.56
CA GLU A 352 -10.37 20.15 24.78
C GLU A 352 -10.13 21.64 24.56
N GLY A 353 -11.08 22.47 25.03
CA GLY A 353 -11.05 23.91 24.82
C GLY A 353 -11.28 24.23 23.34
N GLU A 354 -10.23 24.65 22.66
CA GLU A 354 -10.31 24.98 21.25
C GLU A 354 -10.12 23.74 20.37
N VAL A 355 -11.12 23.44 19.53
CA VAL A 355 -11.07 22.27 18.65
C VAL A 355 -10.18 22.58 17.45
N ILE A 356 -9.01 21.95 17.40
CA ILE A 356 -7.99 22.14 16.38
C ILE A 356 -7.57 20.79 15.84
N GLU A 357 -7.48 20.70 14.51
CA GLU A 357 -7.01 19.50 13.84
C GLU A 357 -5.98 19.89 12.79
N PHE A 358 -4.92 19.10 12.65
CA PHE A 358 -4.04 19.26 11.50
C PHE A 358 -3.48 17.93 11.04
N LEU A 359 -3.16 17.89 9.75
CA LEU A 359 -2.50 16.79 9.08
C LEU A 359 -1.31 17.37 8.32
N PHE A 360 -0.22 16.62 8.29
CA PHE A 360 0.91 16.94 7.44
C PHE A 360 1.56 15.70 6.87
N LEU A 361 2.14 15.88 5.69
CA LEU A 361 2.86 14.89 4.92
C LEU A 361 4.24 15.45 4.57
N THR A 362 5.27 14.63 4.72
CA THR A 362 6.61 14.95 4.22
C THR A 362 7.25 13.71 3.65
N ALA A 363 7.98 13.86 2.55
CA ALA A 363 8.84 12.81 2.02
C ALA A 363 10.26 13.33 1.76
N ASN A 364 11.22 12.42 1.84
CA ASN A 364 12.63 12.69 1.56
C ASN A 364 13.18 11.67 0.57
N ASN A 365 14.10 12.11 -0.29
CA ASN A 365 14.81 11.23 -1.22
C ASN A 365 15.85 10.38 -0.46
N PRO A 366 15.66 9.05 -0.33
CA PRO A 366 16.56 8.19 0.43
C PRO A 366 17.80 7.76 -0.36
N LEU A 367 17.91 8.12 -1.65
CA LEU A 367 19.03 7.70 -2.49
C LEU A 367 20.34 8.37 -2.05
N PRO A 368 21.47 7.65 -2.10
CA PRO A 368 22.81 8.20 -1.93
C PRO A 368 23.13 9.32 -2.93
N GLU A 369 24.03 10.24 -2.55
CA GLU A 369 24.38 11.42 -3.33
C GLU A 369 24.93 11.10 -4.73
N ASP A 370 25.71 10.02 -4.85
CA ASP A 370 26.28 9.58 -6.13
C ASP A 370 25.22 9.06 -7.12
N ILE A 371 24.08 8.57 -6.61
CA ILE A 371 22.92 8.25 -7.44
C ILE A 371 22.10 9.52 -7.70
N ARG A 372 21.87 10.35 -6.67
CA ARG A 372 21.08 11.58 -6.81
C ARG A 372 21.63 12.52 -7.86
N ALA A 373 22.95 12.71 -7.90
CA ALA A 373 23.63 13.59 -8.85
C ALA A 373 23.48 13.18 -10.33
N LYS A 374 22.95 11.98 -10.62
CA LYS A 374 22.74 11.48 -12.00
C LYS A 374 21.37 11.85 -12.58
N TYR A 375 20.46 12.41 -11.77
CA TYR A 375 19.10 12.71 -12.17
C TYR A 375 18.67 14.09 -11.68
N GLU A 376 17.71 14.68 -12.38
CA GLU A 376 17.02 15.87 -11.91
C GLU A 376 15.79 15.44 -11.11
N PHE A 377 15.83 15.67 -9.80
CA PHE A 377 14.70 15.35 -8.92
C PHE A 377 13.82 16.58 -8.73
N PRO A 378 12.50 16.47 -8.87
CA PRO A 378 11.56 17.46 -8.36
C PRO A 378 11.60 17.50 -6.82
N ASP A 379 11.01 18.55 -6.26
CA ASP A 379 10.75 18.63 -4.83
C ASP A 379 9.83 17.49 -4.37
N PHE A 380 10.17 16.88 -3.24
CA PHE A 380 9.35 15.88 -2.59
C PHE A 380 8.23 16.55 -1.79
N GLU A 381 7.16 15.82 -1.51
CA GLU A 381 6.01 16.34 -0.79
C GLU A 381 6.43 16.96 0.54
N HIS A 382 5.87 18.13 0.82
CA HIS A 382 5.99 18.81 2.10
C HIS A 382 4.77 19.69 2.24
N ILE A 383 3.71 19.11 2.79
CA ILE A 383 2.37 19.69 2.78
C ILE A 383 1.72 19.53 4.13
N GLY A 384 0.94 20.53 4.52
CA GLY A 384 0.16 20.46 5.74
C GLY A 384 -1.02 21.41 5.72
N ARG A 385 -2.02 21.09 6.53
CA ARG A 385 -3.19 21.94 6.74
C ARG A 385 -3.60 21.89 8.19
N ILE A 386 -3.86 23.06 8.76
CA ILE A 386 -4.39 23.25 10.10
C ILE A 386 -5.79 23.85 10.04
N ASN A 387 -6.69 23.28 10.83
CA ASN A 387 -8.10 23.57 10.88
C ASN A 387 -8.46 23.96 12.31
N PHE A 388 -8.90 25.20 12.49
CA PHE A 388 -9.48 25.71 13.74
C PHE A 388 -10.99 25.51 13.66
N VAL A 389 -11.43 24.30 13.99
CA VAL A 389 -12.83 23.85 13.83
C VAL A 389 -13.79 24.74 14.63
N SER A 390 -13.42 25.11 15.86
CA SER A 390 -14.23 26.02 16.68
C SER A 390 -14.42 27.41 16.07
N ARG A 391 -13.51 27.83 15.17
CA ARG A 391 -13.57 29.13 14.48
C ARG A 391 -14.12 29.02 13.06
N ASN A 392 -14.30 27.81 12.54
CA ASN A 392 -14.60 27.56 11.13
C ASN A 392 -13.54 28.17 10.19
N GLU A 393 -12.27 28.01 10.56
CA GLU A 393 -11.10 28.57 9.84
C GLU A 393 -10.12 27.47 9.45
N SER A 394 -9.53 27.60 8.25
CA SER A 394 -8.59 26.62 7.68
C SER A 394 -7.40 27.32 7.05
N TYR A 395 -6.18 26.91 7.42
CA TYR A 395 -4.95 27.56 6.97
C TYR A 395 -3.98 26.56 6.33
N ARG A 396 -3.17 27.06 5.41
CA ARG A 396 -2.07 26.30 4.81
C ARG A 396 -0.94 26.19 5.83
N PHE A 397 -0.33 25.02 5.92
CA PHE A 397 0.79 24.73 6.82
C PHE A 397 1.90 24.02 6.04
N ASP A 398 2.46 24.73 5.05
CA ASP A 398 3.56 24.23 4.21
C ASP A 398 4.95 24.66 4.72
N ASP A 399 5.03 25.67 5.59
CA ASP A 399 6.27 26.22 6.13
C ASP A 399 6.54 25.66 7.53
N PHE A 400 6.90 24.37 7.59
CA PHE A 400 7.20 23.70 8.84
C PHE A 400 8.47 22.86 8.79
N THR A 401 8.95 22.51 9.97
CA THR A 401 10.00 21.53 10.18
C THR A 401 9.45 20.44 11.08
N PHE A 402 9.61 19.20 10.66
CA PHE A 402 9.26 18.01 11.44
C PHE A 402 10.49 17.12 11.61
N TRP A 403 10.71 16.62 12.83
CA TRP A 403 11.79 15.69 13.12
C TRP A 403 11.44 14.74 14.26
N THR A 404 12.24 13.69 14.41
CA THR A 404 12.10 12.68 15.46
C THR A 404 13.42 12.46 16.19
N ASP A 405 13.42 11.58 17.19
CA ASP A 405 14.61 11.15 17.95
C ASP A 405 15.66 10.32 17.13
N GLY A 406 15.46 10.16 15.82
CA GLY A 406 16.37 9.42 14.94
C GLY A 406 16.27 7.89 15.00
N LYS A 407 15.37 7.31 15.80
CA LYS A 407 15.12 5.86 15.80
C LYS A 407 14.32 5.44 14.56
N LEU A 408 14.49 4.18 14.13
CA LEU A 408 13.65 3.59 13.08
C LEU A 408 12.19 3.42 13.51
N GLN A 409 11.95 3.25 14.82
CA GLN A 409 10.65 3.34 15.46
C GLN A 409 10.75 4.48 16.49
N PRO A 410 10.34 5.70 16.15
CA PRO A 410 10.55 6.86 17.00
C PRO A 410 9.66 6.87 18.24
N GLU A 411 10.20 7.34 19.36
CA GLU A 411 9.45 7.56 20.60
C GLU A 411 9.08 9.03 20.77
N LYS A 412 9.86 9.95 20.20
CA LYS A 412 9.65 11.40 20.30
C LYS A 412 9.56 12.07 18.95
N TYR A 413 8.67 13.05 18.89
CA TYR A 413 8.27 13.78 17.70
C TYR A 413 8.26 15.28 17.98
N TYR A 414 8.60 16.07 16.97
CA TYR A 414 8.70 17.51 17.10
C TYR A 414 8.22 18.17 15.82
N ILE A 415 7.44 19.24 15.94
CA ILE A 415 7.03 20.07 14.82
C ILE A 415 7.04 21.54 15.20
N SER A 416 7.62 22.36 14.32
CA SER A 416 7.59 23.81 14.45
C SER A 416 7.43 24.46 13.09
N GLY A 417 6.58 25.48 12.96
CA GLY A 417 6.38 26.14 11.68
C GLY A 417 5.33 27.25 11.71
N ASN A 418 5.16 27.90 10.57
CA ASN A 418 4.18 28.95 10.34
C ASN A 418 3.01 28.40 9.53
N PHE A 419 1.80 28.86 9.84
CA PHE A 419 0.65 28.67 8.97
C PHE A 419 0.20 30.00 8.35
N THR A 420 -0.30 29.91 7.13
CA THR A 420 -0.64 31.07 6.29
C THR A 420 -2.09 31.06 5.84
N ASP A 421 -2.62 32.25 5.56
CA ASP A 421 -3.85 32.42 4.80
C ASP A 421 -3.68 32.03 3.31
N GLU A 422 -4.74 32.23 2.53
CA GLU A 422 -4.78 31.90 1.10
C GLU A 422 -3.80 32.76 0.27
N GLU A 423 -3.54 33.99 0.72
CA GLU A 423 -2.57 34.91 0.13
C GLU A 423 -1.11 34.61 0.53
N GLY A 424 -0.89 33.64 1.42
CA GLY A 424 0.44 33.24 1.88
C GLY A 424 1.03 34.14 2.97
N LYS A 425 0.22 34.99 3.62
CA LYS A 425 0.65 35.77 4.78
C LYS A 425 0.61 34.89 6.02
N VAL A 426 1.69 34.95 6.81
CA VAL A 426 1.77 34.26 8.10
C VAL A 426 0.72 34.85 9.05
N VAL A 427 -0.15 33.98 9.57
CA VAL A 427 -1.21 34.33 10.53
C VAL A 427 -0.97 33.71 11.91
N GLY A 428 -0.11 32.69 11.99
CA GLY A 428 0.26 32.09 13.26
C GLY A 428 1.36 31.03 13.15
N THR A 429 1.67 30.42 14.28
CA THR A 429 2.78 29.47 14.43
C THR A 429 2.39 28.25 15.26
N VAL A 430 3.02 27.13 14.98
CA VAL A 430 2.93 25.86 15.71
C VAL A 430 4.29 25.57 16.33
N ASN A 431 4.31 25.15 17.59
CA ASN A 431 5.50 24.58 18.25
C ASN A 431 5.05 23.47 19.21
N LEU A 432 5.15 22.23 18.75
CA LEU A 432 4.65 21.06 19.45
C LEU A 432 5.70 19.96 19.54
N THR A 433 5.62 19.21 20.63
CA THR A 433 6.36 17.98 20.87
C THR A 433 5.38 16.85 21.13
N ALA A 434 5.70 15.62 20.73
CA ALA A 434 4.88 14.46 21.02
C ALA A 434 5.70 13.29 21.55
N GLU A 435 5.05 12.47 22.38
CA GLU A 435 5.57 11.18 22.82
C GLU A 435 4.65 10.04 22.35
N ALA A 436 5.23 8.97 21.81
CA ALA A 436 4.47 7.79 21.44
C ALA A 436 4.08 6.98 22.67
N TYR A 437 2.81 6.58 22.74
CA TYR A 437 2.28 5.72 23.79
C TYR A 437 1.91 4.30 23.30
N ALA A 438 1.74 4.10 21.99
CA ALA A 438 1.46 2.80 21.39
C ALA A 438 1.92 2.76 19.93
N TYR A 439 2.05 1.54 19.38
CA TYR A 439 2.53 1.33 18.02
C TYR A 439 1.70 0.31 17.24
N TRP A 440 1.71 0.48 15.93
CA TRP A 440 1.08 -0.46 15.00
C TRP A 440 1.95 -0.66 13.76
N GLY A 441 2.88 -1.61 13.89
CA GLY A 441 3.72 -2.15 12.83
C GLY A 441 3.00 -3.18 11.96
N ARG A 442 3.77 -4.04 11.28
CA ARG A 442 3.22 -5.01 10.33
C ARG A 442 2.23 -5.96 11.02
N CYS A 443 1.05 -6.09 10.41
CA CYS A 443 -0.04 -6.90 10.92
C CYS A 443 -0.52 -6.58 12.35
N GLY A 444 -0.31 -5.36 12.84
CA GLY A 444 -0.70 -5.04 14.22
C GLY A 444 0.37 -5.35 15.25
N ALA A 445 1.62 -5.63 14.89
CA ALA A 445 2.67 -5.76 15.90
C ALA A 445 2.98 -4.41 16.60
N GLU A 446 3.35 -4.42 17.88
CA GLU A 446 3.89 -3.23 18.58
C GLU A 446 5.30 -2.85 18.11
N ASN A 447 6.02 -3.79 17.48
CA ASN A 447 7.26 -3.48 16.80
C ASN A 447 7.00 -3.23 15.31
N TRP A 448 7.76 -2.32 14.72
CA TRP A 448 7.65 -2.05 13.28
C TRP A 448 8.31 -3.11 12.41
N LEU A 449 9.14 -3.97 13.02
CA LEU A 449 10.07 -4.88 12.37
C LEU A 449 11.10 -4.13 11.51
N ILE A 450 12.36 -4.49 11.66
CA ILE A 450 13.45 -3.92 10.86
C ILE A 450 13.72 -4.88 9.70
N HIS A 451 13.72 -4.35 8.49
CA HIS A 451 14.05 -5.06 7.27
C HIS A 451 15.42 -4.61 6.77
N GLU A 452 16.26 -5.58 6.42
CA GLU A 452 17.57 -5.33 5.82
C GLU A 452 17.46 -5.25 4.30
N GLY A 453 18.20 -4.30 3.73
CA GLY A 453 18.39 -4.11 2.32
C GLY A 453 17.32 -3.24 1.65
N THR A 454 17.80 -2.32 0.83
CA THR A 454 17.05 -1.67 -0.25
C THR A 454 17.72 -2.00 -1.58
N PHE A 455 17.09 -1.68 -2.71
CA PHE A 455 17.71 -1.98 -4.01
C PHE A 455 18.98 -1.15 -4.30
N TRP A 456 19.14 -0.02 -3.61
CA TRP A 456 20.32 0.84 -3.74
C TRP A 456 21.32 0.64 -2.59
N ASP A 457 20.87 0.13 -1.44
CA ASP A 457 21.70 -0.15 -0.26
C ASP A 457 21.33 -1.52 0.35
N PRO A 458 21.95 -2.62 -0.12
CA PRO A 458 21.66 -3.97 0.37
C PRO A 458 21.94 -4.19 1.86
N ALA A 459 22.71 -3.32 2.51
CA ALA A 459 23.03 -3.40 3.93
C ALA A 459 22.30 -2.33 4.76
N GLY A 460 21.48 -1.48 4.13
CA GLY A 460 20.65 -0.50 4.79
C GLY A 460 19.53 -1.13 5.59
N GLN A 461 18.95 -0.38 6.52
CA GLN A 461 17.84 -0.83 7.35
C GLN A 461 16.61 0.01 7.06
N THR A 462 15.45 -0.64 6.96
CA THR A 462 14.16 0.04 6.80
C THR A 462 13.17 -0.44 7.85
N ALA A 463 12.21 0.41 8.17
CA ALA A 463 11.08 0.06 9.03
C ALA A 463 9.83 0.78 8.53
N TRP A 464 8.68 0.13 8.70
CA TRP A 464 7.37 0.70 8.38
C TRP A 464 6.41 0.43 9.52
N GLY A 465 5.69 1.45 9.92
CA GLY A 465 4.67 1.28 10.93
C GLY A 465 4.03 2.58 11.33
N ARG A 466 3.26 2.49 12.39
CA ARG A 466 2.47 3.59 12.91
C ARG A 466 2.74 3.83 14.38
N SER A 467 2.55 5.07 14.80
CA SER A 467 2.62 5.48 16.19
C SER A 467 1.36 6.23 16.59
N PHE A 468 0.93 5.98 17.81
CA PHE A 468 -0.06 6.80 18.49
C PHE A 468 0.68 7.69 19.46
N VAL A 469 0.42 8.99 19.40
CA VAL A 469 1.19 10.01 20.11
C VAL A 469 0.29 10.94 20.92
N LEU A 470 0.89 11.55 21.94
CA LEU A 470 0.32 12.64 22.72
C LEU A 470 1.14 13.90 22.46
N TRP A 471 0.50 14.91 21.91
CA TRP A 471 1.09 16.20 21.59
C TRP A 471 0.95 17.19 22.75
N HIS A 472 1.98 18.01 22.91
CA HIS A 472 2.09 19.07 23.90
C HIS A 472 2.81 20.28 23.31
N GLY A 473 2.48 21.47 23.79
CA GLY A 473 3.18 22.69 23.41
C GLY A 473 2.22 23.84 23.17
N THR A 474 2.46 24.62 22.13
CA THR A 474 1.72 25.86 21.88
C THR A 474 1.40 26.07 20.41
N ILE A 475 0.23 26.65 20.15
CA ILE A 475 -0.15 27.23 18.86
C ILE A 475 -0.42 28.71 19.12
N THR A 476 0.15 29.60 18.31
CA THR A 476 -0.01 31.06 18.48
C THR A 476 -0.68 31.65 17.26
N MET A 477 -1.68 32.50 17.44
CA MET A 477 -2.37 33.22 16.37
C MET A 477 -2.59 34.68 16.79
N GLY A 478 -1.91 35.61 16.10
CA GLY A 478 -1.85 37.01 16.56
C GLY A 478 -1.24 37.13 17.96
N GLU A 479 -1.99 37.70 18.90
CA GLU A 479 -1.58 37.83 20.32
C GLU A 479 -2.04 36.64 21.18
N GLU A 480 -2.82 35.71 20.63
CA GLU A 480 -3.38 34.58 21.35
C GLU A 480 -2.42 33.39 21.35
N THR A 481 -2.28 32.74 22.51
CA THR A 481 -1.52 31.49 22.66
C THR A 481 -2.43 30.41 23.20
N ILE A 482 -2.56 29.33 22.44
CA ILE A 482 -3.33 28.14 22.77
C ILE A 482 -2.36 27.10 23.29
N TYR A 483 -2.56 26.67 24.53
CA TYR A 483 -1.75 25.64 25.17
C TYR A 483 -2.35 24.28 24.87
N ILE A 484 -1.50 23.39 24.38
CA ILE A 484 -1.87 22.02 24.03
C ILE A 484 -1.33 21.09 25.10
N GLU A 485 -2.21 20.30 25.69
CA GLU A 485 -1.88 19.27 26.66
C GLU A 485 -2.54 17.94 26.26
N ASN A 486 -1.72 16.92 25.98
CA ASN A 486 -2.18 15.56 25.66
C ASN A 486 -3.11 15.46 24.42
N ALA A 487 -2.96 16.34 23.43
CA ALA A 487 -3.74 16.23 22.19
C ALA A 487 -3.35 14.95 21.44
N ARG A 488 -4.35 14.23 20.92
CA ARG A 488 -4.13 12.91 20.32
C ARG A 488 -3.57 13.06 18.91
N GLY A 489 -2.66 12.18 18.54
CA GLY A 489 -2.15 12.11 17.18
C GLY A 489 -1.91 10.68 16.74
N PHE A 490 -1.89 10.51 15.43
CA PHE A 490 -1.54 9.27 14.78
C PHE A 490 -0.51 9.55 13.68
N GLY A 491 0.45 8.65 13.52
CA GLY A 491 1.43 8.73 12.46
C GLY A 491 1.59 7.44 11.68
N GLU A 492 1.77 7.54 10.37
CA GLU A 492 2.32 6.49 9.52
C GLU A 492 3.68 6.90 8.97
N PHE A 493 4.62 5.96 8.98
CA PHE A 493 6.01 6.24 8.68
C PHE A 493 6.66 5.12 7.87
N GLN A 494 7.46 5.54 6.89
CA GLN A 494 8.53 4.73 6.34
C GLN A 494 9.87 5.35 6.76
N ARG A 495 10.75 4.52 7.29
CA ARG A 495 12.07 4.92 7.79
C ARG A 495 13.16 4.15 7.07
N TYR A 496 14.29 4.82 6.87
CA TYR A 496 15.49 4.24 6.31
C TYR A 496 16.71 4.72 7.09
N LYS A 497 17.66 3.82 7.31
CA LYS A 497 18.96 4.09 7.88
C LYS A 497 20.04 3.46 6.99
N PRO A 498 21.01 4.24 6.50
CA PRO A 498 22.05 3.72 5.61
C PRO A 498 23.04 2.81 6.33
N ALA A 499 23.64 1.89 5.57
CA ALA A 499 24.72 1.04 6.06
C ALA A 499 25.91 1.88 6.57
N GLY A 500 26.48 1.50 7.72
CA GLY A 500 27.72 2.09 8.23
C GLY A 500 27.57 3.42 8.99
N HIS A 501 26.36 3.97 9.17
CA HIS A 501 26.12 5.04 10.15
C HIS A 501 25.65 4.42 11.47
N SER A 502 26.55 4.36 12.47
CA SER A 502 26.14 4.14 13.85
C SER A 502 25.12 5.19 14.25
N ALA A 503 24.12 4.81 15.05
CA ALA A 503 23.27 5.82 15.67
C ALA A 503 24.14 6.79 16.47
N PHE A 504 23.76 8.07 16.46
CA PHE A 504 24.34 9.22 17.16
C PHE A 504 25.39 10.05 16.39
N PRO A 505 25.21 11.40 16.33
CA PRO A 505 26.35 12.31 16.40
C PRO A 505 27.04 12.25 17.77
#